data_AF-A0AAE3ZZL6-F1
#
_entry.id   AF-A0AAE3ZZL6-F1
#
_cell.length_a   1.000
_cell.length_b   1.000
_cell.length_c   1.000
_cell.angle_alpha   90.00
_cell.angle_beta   90.00
_cell.angle_gamma   90.00
#
_symmetry.space_group_name_H-M   'P 1'
#
loop_
_entity.id
_entity.type
_entity.pdbx_description
1 polymer ?
#
loop_
_entity_poly.entity_id
_entity_poly.type
_entity_poly.pdbx_seq_one_letter_code
_entity_poly.pdbx_strand_id
1 'polypeptide(L)'
;MTQSAPSPSPPRQAAVPGPGGVSVVPVTHRGRPVGAFVITTGGARFLPVVDTGRLVLAASVVAVAGAAAVAVTRRPPGPAIRTVSMGPGGWISLRGLPARSPRAASPARPWWARLLRARRLVAER
;
A
#
# COMPACT_ATOMS: atom_id res chain seq x y z
N MET A 1 4.22 35.37 -54.04
CA MET A 1 3.50 34.09 -53.89
C MET A 1 4.16 33.32 -52.75
N THR A 2 3.69 33.48 -51.52
CA THR A 2 4.20 32.76 -50.35
C THR A 2 3.31 31.56 -50.08
N GLN A 3 3.87 30.37 -50.24
CA GLN A 3 3.21 29.08 -50.03
C GLN A 3 3.16 28.80 -48.52
N SER A 4 1.96 28.89 -47.94
CA SER A 4 1.73 28.52 -46.54
C SER A 4 1.95 27.02 -46.33
N ALA A 5 2.79 26.68 -45.36
CA ALA A 5 3.08 25.30 -44.98
C ALA A 5 1.82 24.57 -44.46
N PRO A 6 1.67 23.26 -44.70
CA PRO A 6 0.53 22.49 -44.22
C PRO A 6 0.53 22.38 -42.69
N SER A 7 -0.59 22.77 -42.07
CA SER A 7 -0.83 22.63 -40.63
C SER A 7 -0.69 21.17 -40.19
N PRO A 8 -0.04 20.89 -39.03
CA PRO A 8 0.00 19.55 -38.47
C PRO A 8 -1.42 19.10 -38.12
N SER A 9 -1.88 18.05 -38.79
CA SER A 9 -3.18 17.43 -38.52
C SER A 9 -3.19 16.84 -37.11
N PRO A 10 -4.25 17.04 -36.30
CA PRO A 10 -4.37 16.35 -35.02
C PRO A 10 -4.39 14.83 -35.25
N PRO A 11 -3.91 14.03 -34.29
CA PRO A 11 -3.93 12.57 -34.41
C PRO A 11 -5.37 12.12 -34.68
N ARG A 12 -5.59 11.45 -35.82
CA ARG A 12 -6.88 10.85 -36.20
C ARG A 12 -7.28 9.90 -35.07
N GLN A 13 -8.23 10.33 -34.24
CA GLN A 13 -8.97 9.42 -33.37
C GLN A 13 -9.84 8.56 -34.29
N ALA A 14 -9.34 7.38 -34.64
CA ALA A 14 -10.13 6.42 -35.40
C ALA A 14 -11.22 5.90 -34.45
N ALA A 15 -12.42 6.46 -34.55
CA ALA A 15 -13.61 5.83 -34.01
C ALA A 15 -13.68 4.43 -34.62
N VAL A 16 -13.70 3.40 -33.78
CA VAL A 16 -13.84 2.02 -34.25
C VAL A 16 -15.34 1.72 -34.28
N PRO A 17 -15.96 1.61 -35.47
CA PRO A 17 -17.35 1.19 -35.56
C PRO A 17 -17.47 -0.25 -35.05
N GLY A 18 -18.29 -0.43 -34.02
CA GLY A 18 -18.71 -1.71 -33.49
C GLY A 18 -20.04 -2.17 -34.10
N PRO A 19 -20.37 -3.47 -33.99
CA PRO A 19 -21.64 -3.99 -34.46
C PRO A 19 -22.82 -3.32 -33.73
N GLY A 20 -23.89 -2.99 -34.47
CA GLY A 20 -25.16 -2.52 -33.90
C GLY A 20 -25.29 -1.00 -33.68
N GLY A 21 -24.54 -0.16 -34.40
CA GLY A 21 -24.60 1.30 -34.23
C GLY A 21 -23.87 1.79 -32.97
N VAL A 22 -22.96 0.96 -32.45
CA VAL A 22 -22.07 1.30 -31.34
C VAL A 22 -20.78 1.85 -31.91
N SER A 23 -20.37 3.05 -31.51
CA SER A 23 -19.09 3.66 -31.89
C SER A 23 -18.21 3.80 -30.66
N VAL A 24 -16.96 3.35 -30.76
CA VAL A 24 -15.99 3.43 -29.67
C VAL A 24 -14.94 4.49 -29.99
N VAL A 25 -14.86 5.52 -29.15
CA VAL A 25 -13.88 6.60 -29.27
C VAL A 25 -12.84 6.46 -28.14
N PRO A 26 -11.62 5.99 -28.46
CA PRO A 26 -10.57 5.85 -27.44
C PRO A 26 -10.11 7.22 -26.93
N VAL A 27 -10.00 7.36 -25.62
CA VAL A 27 -9.50 8.55 -24.94
C VAL A 27 -8.10 8.27 -24.43
N THR A 28 -7.14 9.04 -24.92
CA THR A 28 -5.76 8.99 -24.46
C THR A 28 -5.37 10.29 -23.77
N HIS A 29 -4.53 10.21 -22.74
CA HIS A 29 -3.92 11.35 -22.08
C HIS A 29 -2.42 11.14 -22.04
N ARG A 30 -1.65 12.07 -22.64
CA ARG A 30 -0.18 11.97 -22.78
C ARG A 30 0.28 10.63 -23.38
N GLY A 31 -0.42 10.18 -24.42
CA GLY A 31 -0.12 8.92 -25.10
C GLY A 31 -0.50 7.64 -24.33
N ARG A 32 -1.15 7.74 -23.17
CA ARG A 32 -1.65 6.59 -22.40
C ARG A 32 -3.16 6.45 -22.54
N PRO A 33 -3.71 5.24 -22.75
CA PRO A 33 -5.16 5.03 -22.78
C PRO A 33 -5.73 5.25 -21.38
N VAL A 34 -6.71 6.13 -21.27
CA VAL A 34 -7.43 6.44 -20.02
C VAL A 34 -8.80 5.78 -20.01
N GLY A 35 -9.40 5.62 -21.18
CA GLY A 35 -10.73 5.07 -21.33
C GLY A 35 -11.19 5.07 -22.77
N ALA A 36 -12.46 4.78 -22.97
CA ALA A 36 -13.13 4.98 -24.25
C ALA A 36 -14.55 5.50 -24.01
N PHE A 37 -15.02 6.39 -24.87
CA PHE A 37 -16.45 6.67 -24.96
C PHE A 37 -17.10 5.62 -25.85
N VAL A 38 -18.12 4.96 -25.32
CA VAL A 38 -19.01 4.08 -26.06
C VAL A 38 -20.26 4.89 -26.39
N ILE A 39 -20.40 5.23 -27.66
CA ILE A 39 -21.53 5.97 -28.21
C ILE A 39 -22.52 4.95 -28.77
N THR A 40 -23.76 5.02 -28.31
CA THR A 40 -24.87 4.20 -28.78
C THR A 40 -26.00 5.12 -29.24
N THR A 41 -27.04 4.56 -29.87
CA THR A 41 -28.26 5.30 -30.22
C THR A 41 -28.94 5.95 -29.00
N GLY A 42 -28.75 5.40 -27.80
CA GLY A 42 -29.31 5.92 -26.54
C GLY A 42 -28.40 6.89 -25.78
N GLY A 43 -27.23 7.24 -26.32
CA GLY A 43 -26.29 8.19 -25.71
C GLY A 43 -24.85 7.66 -25.58
N ALA A 44 -23.99 8.46 -24.96
CA ALA A 44 -22.57 8.18 -24.77
C ALA A 44 -22.26 7.84 -23.31
N ARG A 45 -21.47 6.77 -23.09
CA ARG A 45 -20.94 6.39 -21.77
C ARG A 45 -19.43 6.30 -21.79
N PHE A 46 -18.78 6.79 -20.74
CA PHE A 46 -17.33 6.65 -20.56
C PHE A 46 -17.01 5.32 -19.87
N LEU A 47 -16.17 4.50 -20.48
CA LEU A 47 -15.58 3.31 -19.88
C LEU A 47 -14.10 3.57 -19.55
N PRO A 48 -13.72 3.66 -18.26
CA PRO A 48 -12.33 3.83 -17.89
C PRO A 48 -11.52 2.55 -18.15
N VAL A 49 -10.27 2.71 -18.58
CA VAL A 49 -9.30 1.60 -18.59
C VAL A 49 -8.80 1.44 -17.15
N VAL A 50 -9.29 0.40 -16.48
CA VAL A 50 -8.81 0.02 -15.15
C VAL A 50 -7.73 -1.04 -15.33
N ASP A 51 -6.49 -0.71 -14.97
CA ASP A 51 -5.43 -1.69 -14.82
C ASP A 51 -5.68 -2.48 -13.53
N THR A 52 -6.34 -3.63 -13.69
CA THR A 52 -6.67 -4.56 -12.59
C THR A 52 -5.42 -5.04 -11.86
N GLY A 53 -4.30 -5.21 -12.57
CA GLY A 53 -3.01 -5.56 -11.98
C GLY A 53 -2.51 -4.48 -11.03
N ARG A 54 -2.53 -3.21 -11.46
CA ARG A 54 -2.21 -2.08 -10.58
C ARG A 54 -3.17 -1.96 -9.40
N LEU A 55 -4.45 -2.23 -9.61
CA LEU A 55 -5.47 -2.10 -8.57
C LEU A 55 -5.29 -3.19 -7.50
N VAL A 56 -5.05 -4.44 -7.91
CA VAL A 56 -4.71 -5.55 -7.01
C VAL A 56 -3.39 -5.28 -6.28
N LEU A 57 -2.38 -4.75 -6.99
CA LEU A 57 -1.10 -4.41 -6.39
C LEU A 57 -1.26 -3.32 -5.33
N ALA A 58 -1.98 -2.23 -5.63
CA ALA A 58 -2.28 -1.17 -4.68
C ALA A 58 -3.07 -1.71 -3.47
N ALA A 59 -4.10 -2.53 -3.70
CA ALA A 59 -4.88 -3.15 -2.63
C ALA A 59 -4.02 -4.04 -1.73
N SER A 60 -3.07 -4.80 -2.32
CA SER A 60 -2.16 -5.66 -1.57
C SER A 60 -1.22 -4.87 -0.67
N VAL A 61 -0.68 -3.75 -1.16
CA VAL A 61 0.18 -2.86 -0.37
C VAL A 61 -0.60 -2.26 0.80
N VAL A 62 -1.82 -1.79 0.55
CA VAL A 62 -2.70 -1.25 1.61
C VAL A 62 -3.04 -2.32 2.65
N ALA A 63 -3.34 -3.54 2.22
CA ALA A 63 -3.64 -4.65 3.12
C ALA A 63 -2.43 -5.00 4.02
N VAL A 64 -1.23 -5.08 3.45
CA VAL A 64 0.01 -5.34 4.22
C VAL A 64 0.29 -4.21 5.21
N ALA A 65 0.15 -2.96 4.79
CA ALA A 65 0.32 -1.80 5.66
C ALA A 65 -0.69 -1.79 6.81
N GLY A 66 -1.96 -2.10 6.52
CA GLY A 66 -3.03 -2.23 7.51
C GLY A 66 -2.74 -3.34 8.52
N ALA A 67 -2.31 -4.52 8.06
CA ALA A 67 -1.94 -5.63 8.94
C ALA A 67 -0.77 -5.26 9.86
N ALA A 68 0.25 -4.57 9.35
CA ALA A 68 1.38 -4.09 10.15
C ALA A 68 0.93 -3.08 11.21
N ALA A 69 0.06 -2.13 10.85
CA ALA A 69 -0.50 -1.16 11.79
C ALA A 69 -1.27 -1.84 12.93
N VAL A 70 -2.11 -2.84 12.61
CA VAL A 70 -2.83 -3.64 13.62
C VAL A 70 -1.88 -4.41 14.52
N ALA A 71 -0.79 -4.97 13.98
CA ALA A 71 0.20 -5.68 14.78
C ALA A 71 0.92 -4.76 15.78
N VAL A 72 1.17 -3.50 15.39
CA VAL A 72 1.76 -2.49 16.28
C VAL A 72 0.78 -2.07 17.37
N THR A 73 -0.48 -1.78 17.02
CA THR A 73 -1.48 -1.30 18.00
C THR A 73 -1.93 -2.39 18.96
N ARG A 74 -1.95 -3.65 18.55
CA ARG A 74 -2.28 -4.79 19.41
C ARG A 74 -1.10 -5.34 20.20
N ARG A 75 0.09 -4.71 20.10
CA ARG A 75 1.24 -5.14 20.90
C ARG A 75 0.92 -4.91 22.38
N PRO A 76 0.96 -5.94 23.23
CA PRO A 76 0.72 -5.75 24.66
C PRO A 76 1.74 -4.77 25.24
N PRO A 77 1.34 -3.90 26.18
CA PRO A 77 2.26 -3.00 26.85
C PRO A 77 3.40 -3.81 27.46
N GLY A 78 4.62 -3.29 27.34
CA GLY A 78 5.81 -3.91 27.93
C GLY A 78 5.65 -4.07 29.46
N PRO A 79 6.38 -5.01 30.08
CA PRO A 79 6.28 -5.23 31.53
C PRO A 79 6.63 -3.94 32.28
N ALA A 80 5.63 -3.31 32.88
CA ALA A 80 5.82 -2.17 33.75
C ALA A 80 6.28 -2.67 35.12
N ILE A 81 7.48 -2.28 35.54
CA ILE A 81 7.94 -2.54 36.92
C ILE A 81 7.12 -1.64 37.82
N ARG A 82 6.14 -2.21 38.53
CA ARG A 82 5.19 -1.45 39.34
C ARG A 82 5.83 -0.89 40.60
N THR A 83 6.75 -1.62 41.22
CA THR A 83 7.42 -1.19 42.45
C THR A 83 8.80 -1.82 42.60
N VAL A 84 9.79 -0.98 42.93
CA VAL A 84 11.14 -1.38 43.33
C VAL A 84 11.30 -1.06 44.81
N SER A 85 11.65 -2.04 45.61
CA SER A 85 11.93 -1.85 47.04
C SER A 85 13.34 -2.36 47.36
N MET A 86 14.08 -1.60 48.17
CA MET A 86 15.41 -1.98 48.65
C MET A 86 15.30 -2.48 50.08
N GLY A 87 15.83 -3.68 50.35
CA GLY A 87 15.90 -4.24 51.69
C GLY A 87 17.09 -3.67 52.49
N PRO A 88 17.07 -3.77 53.84
CA PRO A 88 18.11 -3.22 54.72
C PRO A 88 19.53 -3.79 54.52
N GLY A 89 19.69 -4.82 53.69
CA GLY A 89 20.97 -5.44 53.31
C GLY A 89 21.36 -5.25 51.84
N GLY A 90 20.77 -4.29 51.13
CA GLY A 90 21.13 -3.98 49.73
C GLY A 90 20.46 -4.84 48.65
N TRP A 91 19.55 -5.74 49.03
CA TRP A 91 18.77 -6.53 48.08
C TRP A 91 17.69 -5.69 47.40
N ILE A 92 17.46 -5.90 46.10
CA ILE A 92 16.43 -5.20 45.32
C ILE A 92 15.27 -6.18 45.05
N SER A 93 14.10 -5.89 45.60
CA SER A 93 12.86 -6.61 45.31
C SER A 93 12.09 -5.90 44.20
N LEU A 94 11.84 -6.60 43.09
CA LEU A 94 10.99 -6.14 41.99
C LEU A 94 9.59 -6.76 42.12
N ARG A 95 8.56 -5.95 42.41
CA ARG A 95 7.18 -6.43 42.56
C ARG A 95 6.35 -5.97 41.35
N GLY A 96 5.54 -6.89 40.79
CA GLY A 96 4.67 -6.61 39.64
C GLY A 96 5.17 -7.10 38.27
N LEU A 97 6.27 -7.87 38.22
CA LEU A 97 6.61 -8.59 36.99
C LEU A 97 5.59 -9.72 36.79
N PRO A 98 4.89 -9.81 35.64
CA PRO A 98 4.16 -11.02 35.32
C PRO A 98 5.16 -12.18 35.36
N ALA A 99 4.84 -13.25 36.08
CA ALA A 99 5.69 -14.43 36.27
C ALA A 99 5.90 -15.17 34.93
N ARG A 100 6.64 -14.54 34.02
CA ARG A 100 7.14 -15.16 32.80
C ARG A 100 8.57 -15.54 33.13
N SER A 101 8.75 -16.83 33.43
CA SER A 101 10.07 -17.46 33.49
C SER A 101 10.95 -16.86 32.38
N PRO A 102 12.17 -16.39 32.68
CA PRO A 102 13.13 -15.98 31.67
C PRO A 102 13.66 -17.23 30.96
N ARG A 103 12.76 -17.99 30.32
CA ARG A 103 13.18 -18.85 29.23
C ARG A 103 13.70 -17.91 28.18
N ALA A 104 15.00 -18.05 27.91
CA ALA A 104 15.63 -17.62 26.69
C ALA A 104 14.96 -18.30 25.48
N ALA A 105 13.69 -17.98 25.23
CA ALA A 105 13.07 -18.23 23.95
C ALA A 105 13.59 -17.11 23.06
N SER A 106 14.77 -17.33 22.48
CA SER A 106 15.14 -16.63 21.25
C SER A 106 14.20 -17.19 20.18
N PRO A 107 13.13 -16.49 19.76
CA PRO A 107 12.45 -16.92 18.56
C PRO A 107 13.40 -16.54 17.43
N ALA A 108 13.93 -17.52 16.72
CA ALA A 108 14.73 -17.29 15.52
C ALA A 108 14.10 -16.13 14.73
N ARG A 109 14.91 -15.10 14.39
CA ARG A 109 14.40 -13.86 13.77
C ARG A 109 13.43 -14.24 12.65
N PRO A 110 12.16 -13.81 12.73
CA PRO A 110 11.19 -14.15 11.71
C PRO A 110 11.71 -13.60 10.37
N TRP A 111 11.52 -14.37 9.30
CA TRP A 111 12.17 -14.15 8.00
C TRP A 111 11.93 -12.72 7.46
N TRP A 112 10.76 -12.13 7.73
CA TRP A 112 10.45 -10.75 7.37
C TRP A 112 11.37 -9.73 8.07
N ALA A 113 11.79 -9.99 9.31
CA ALA A 113 12.69 -9.10 10.04
C ALA A 113 14.11 -9.14 9.47
N ARG A 114 14.50 -10.26 8.83
CA ARG A 114 15.74 -10.38 8.06
C ARG A 114 15.63 -9.61 6.73
N LEU A 115 14.52 -9.77 6.01
CA LEU A 115 14.28 -9.04 4.75
C LEU A 115 14.24 -7.52 4.95
N LEU A 116 13.52 -7.05 5.97
CA LEU A 116 13.40 -5.62 6.27
C LEU A 116 14.64 -5.02 6.93
N ARG A 117 15.70 -5.82 7.16
CA ARG A 117 16.88 -5.43 7.97
C ARG A 117 16.50 -4.69 9.26
N ALA A 118 15.41 -5.11 9.90
CA ALA A 118 14.91 -4.45 11.10
C ALA A 118 15.98 -4.52 12.21
N ARG A 119 16.60 -3.38 12.50
CA ARG A 119 17.55 -3.27 13.62
C ARG A 119 16.76 -3.24 14.92
N ARG A 120 17.22 -4.01 15.90
CA ARG A 120 16.66 -3.96 17.25
C ARG A 120 17.00 -2.57 17.78
N LEU A 121 15.99 -1.76 18.08
CA LEU A 121 16.18 -0.55 18.85
C LEU A 121 16.56 -1.02 20.26
N VAL A 122 17.86 -1.00 20.55
CA VAL A 122 18.38 -1.09 21.90
C VAL A 122 18.08 0.27 22.50
N ALA A 123 17.17 0.32 23.47
CA ALA A 123 17.03 1.52 24.28
C ALA A 123 18.35 1.65 25.06
N GLU A 124 19.23 2.53 24.59
CA GLU A 124 20.33 3.02 25.40
C GLU A 124 19.74 3.68 26.64
N ARG A 125 20.34 3.33 27.78
CA ARG A 125 19.83 3.60 29.12
C ARG A 125 20.59 4.76 29.73
#